data_AF-A0A9D2L5Y0-F1
#
_entry.id   AF-A0A9D2L5Y0-F1
#
_cell.length_a   1.000
_cell.length_b   1.000
_cell.length_c   1.000
_cell.angle_alpha   90.00
_cell.angle_beta   90.00
_cell.angle_gamma   90.00
#
_symmetry.space_group_name_H-M   'P 1'
#
loop_
_entity.id
_entity.type
_entity.pdbx_description
1 polymer ?
#
loop_
_entity_poly.entity_id
_entity_poly.type
_entity_poly.pdbx_seq_one_letter_code
_entity_poly.pdbx_strand_id
1 'polypeptide(L)'
;MVDWSATAAWITLVVTLIISIVSPVITTWMNHRFQLRLTELEAKNKEIENHYLKKRTVIDNFIASVGKCLFRADSAALQECGQSFYAIYVYVPSSLWPDIDTLLRLIRAYEWEKAQEHFSSLTKSLSGILEETSRPNPHI
;
A
#
# COMPACT_ATOMS: atom_id res chain seq x y z
N MET A 1 40.46 56.56 -28.44
CA MET A 1 39.94 56.02 -27.17
C MET A 1 39.05 54.86 -27.54
N VAL A 2 39.28 53.66 -26.97
CA VAL A 2 38.33 52.56 -27.15
C VAL A 2 37.07 52.93 -26.37
N ASP A 3 35.92 52.97 -27.04
CA ASP A 3 34.63 53.27 -26.41
C ASP A 3 34.22 52.09 -25.54
N TRP A 4 34.68 52.12 -24.28
CA TRP A 4 34.45 51.10 -23.27
C TRP A 4 32.97 50.72 -23.11
N SER A 5 32.08 51.70 -23.28
CA SER A 5 30.62 51.53 -23.25
C SER A 5 30.10 50.63 -24.39
N ALA A 6 30.65 50.78 -25.60
CA ALA A 6 30.26 49.97 -26.75
C ALA A 6 30.72 48.51 -26.54
N THR A 7 31.98 48.30 -26.15
CA THR A 7 32.50 46.95 -25.85
C THR A 7 31.74 46.26 -24.72
N ALA A 8 31.36 47.00 -23.68
CA ALA A 8 30.57 46.46 -22.57
C ALA A 8 29.17 46.02 -23.03
N ALA A 9 28.50 46.79 -23.90
CA ALA A 9 27.17 46.45 -24.44
C ALA A 9 27.18 45.18 -25.32
N TRP A 10 28.25 44.97 -26.10
CA TRP A 10 28.39 43.72 -26.87
C TRP A 10 28.64 42.51 -25.98
N ILE A 11 29.42 42.65 -24.91
CA ILE A 11 29.69 41.58 -23.94
C ILE A 11 28.42 41.17 -23.21
N THR A 12 27.61 42.13 -22.74
CA THR A 12 26.36 41.83 -22.04
C THR A 12 25.35 41.12 -22.95
N LEU A 13 25.28 41.49 -24.23
CA LEU A 13 24.45 40.80 -25.23
C LEU A 13 24.87 39.33 -25.43
N VAL A 14 26.16 39.07 -25.55
CA VAL A 14 26.67 37.70 -25.71
C VAL A 14 26.40 36.85 -24.46
N VAL A 15 26.64 37.41 -23.27
CA VAL A 15 26.42 36.70 -22.01
C VAL A 15 24.92 36.40 -21.78
N THR A 16 24.04 37.36 -22.03
CA THR A 16 22.58 37.17 -21.90
C THR A 16 22.04 36.16 -22.89
N LEU A 17 22.54 36.13 -24.13
CA LEU A 17 22.19 35.12 -25.12
C LEU A 17 22.59 33.70 -24.65
N ILE A 18 23.81 33.56 -24.12
CA ILE A 18 24.31 32.27 -23.62
C ILE A 18 23.46 31.80 -22.43
N ILE A 19 23.17 32.66 -21.46
CA ILE A 19 22.36 32.31 -20.28
C ILE A 19 20.93 31.94 -20.69
N SER A 20 20.35 32.63 -21.68
CA SER A 20 19.01 32.37 -22.21
C SER A 20 18.88 30.98 -22.86
N ILE A 21 19.96 30.45 -23.44
CA ILE A 21 19.98 29.13 -24.07
C ILE A 21 20.37 28.05 -23.07
N VAL A 22 21.34 28.31 -22.20
CA VAL A 22 21.87 27.32 -21.26
C VAL A 22 20.90 27.07 -20.10
N SER A 23 20.20 28.10 -19.61
CA SER A 23 19.23 27.96 -18.52
C SER A 23 18.08 26.98 -18.82
N PRO A 24 17.37 27.07 -19.96
CA PRO A 24 16.34 26.10 -20.28
C PRO A 24 16.92 24.70 -20.49
N VAL A 25 18.12 24.54 -21.06
CA VAL A 25 18.73 23.22 -21.26
C VAL A 25 19.06 22.52 -19.93
N ILE A 26 19.68 23.23 -18.99
CA ILE A 26 19.95 22.69 -17.65
C ILE A 26 18.65 22.37 -16.93
N THR A 27 17.67 23.27 -17.01
CA THR A 27 16.36 23.10 -16.37
C THR A 27 15.61 21.90 -16.95
N THR A 28 15.60 21.72 -18.27
CA THR A 28 14.96 20.58 -18.93
C THR A 28 15.65 19.27 -18.59
N TRP A 29 16.98 19.23 -18.58
CA TRP A 29 17.73 18.03 -18.18
C TRP A 29 17.47 17.65 -16.73
N MET A 30 17.48 18.64 -15.84
CA MET A 30 17.19 18.47 -14.42
C MET A 30 15.75 17.98 -14.21
N ASN A 31 14.78 18.64 -14.86
CA ASN A 31 13.37 18.27 -14.78
C ASN A 31 13.12 16.85 -15.31
N HIS A 32 13.74 16.48 -16.44
CA HIS A 32 13.63 15.13 -16.99
C HIS A 32 14.16 14.06 -16.02
N ARG A 33 15.32 14.30 -15.39
CA ARG A 33 15.88 13.39 -14.38
C ARG A 33 15.00 13.29 -13.14
N PHE A 34 14.46 14.41 -12.67
CA PHE A 34 13.55 14.44 -11.53
C PHE A 34 12.25 13.71 -11.85
N GLN A 35 11.66 13.91 -13.03
CA GLN A 35 10.45 13.22 -13.47
C GLN A 35 10.66 11.70 -13.53
N LEU A 36 11.77 11.23 -14.11
CA LEU A 36 12.09 9.80 -14.14
C LEU A 36 12.21 9.20 -12.74
N ARG A 37 12.92 9.89 -11.84
CA ARG A 37 13.04 9.44 -10.45
C ARG A 37 11.69 9.44 -9.74
N LEU A 38 10.87 10.48 -9.91
CA LEU A 38 9.54 10.54 -9.31
C LEU A 38 8.67 9.38 -9.82
N THR A 39 8.65 9.10 -11.12
CA THR A 39 7.88 7.98 -11.68
C THR A 39 8.38 6.62 -11.17
N GLU A 40 9.68 6.42 -11.03
CA GLU A 40 10.25 5.20 -10.45
C GLU A 40 9.87 5.03 -8.97
N LEU A 41 9.95 6.11 -8.19
CA LEU A 41 9.52 6.11 -6.79
C LEU A 41 8.01 5.86 -6.68
N GLU A 42 7.19 6.52 -7.48
CA GLU A 42 5.75 6.31 -7.54
C GLU A 42 5.40 4.86 -7.92
N ALA A 43 6.11 4.27 -8.88
CA ALA A 43 5.90 2.86 -9.27
C ALA A 43 6.19 1.91 -8.11
N LYS A 44 7.33 2.09 -7.42
CA LYS A 44 7.68 1.29 -6.23
C LYS A 44 6.69 1.51 -5.09
N ASN A 45 6.29 2.75 -4.84
CA ASN A 45 5.35 3.07 -3.79
C ASN A 45 3.97 2.46 -4.09
N LYS A 46 3.55 2.46 -5.36
CA LYS A 46 2.32 1.83 -5.83
C LYS A 46 2.34 0.32 -5.67
N GLU A 47 3.47 -0.35 -5.86
CA GLU A 47 3.58 -1.80 -5.59
C GLU A 47 3.41 -2.11 -4.09
N ILE A 48 4.08 -1.34 -3.23
CA ILE A 48 3.98 -1.47 -1.77
C ILE A 48 2.55 -1.17 -1.31
N GLU A 49 1.96 -0.07 -1.79
CA GLU A 49 0.60 0.33 -1.49
C GLU A 49 -0.40 -0.72 -1.99
N ASN A 50 -0.24 -1.23 -3.21
CA ASN A 50 -1.09 -2.30 -3.74
C ASN A 50 -0.99 -3.58 -2.91
N HIS A 51 0.21 -3.95 -2.45
CA HIS A 51 0.38 -5.11 -1.58
C HIS A 51 -0.32 -4.90 -0.23
N TYR A 52 -0.16 -3.71 0.36
CA TYR A 52 -0.84 -3.31 1.59
C TYR A 52 -2.36 -3.32 1.44
N LEU A 53 -2.89 -2.69 0.39
CA LEU A 53 -4.32 -2.65 0.10
C LEU A 53 -4.87 -4.05 -0.12
N LYS A 54 -4.17 -4.91 -0.88
CA LYS A 54 -4.57 -6.32 -1.07
C LYS A 54 -4.62 -7.07 0.25
N LYS A 55 -3.58 -6.96 1.09
CA LYS A 55 -3.55 -7.56 2.43
C LYS A 55 -4.76 -7.11 3.25
N ARG A 56 -5.01 -5.80 3.30
CA ARG A 56 -6.14 -5.22 4.03
C ARG A 56 -7.48 -5.73 3.50
N THR A 57 -7.68 -5.70 2.18
CA THR A 57 -8.91 -6.20 1.55
C THR A 57 -9.15 -7.68 1.86
N VAL A 58 -8.11 -8.52 1.85
CA VAL A 58 -8.27 -9.95 2.16
C VAL A 58 -8.66 -10.16 3.63
N ILE A 59 -8.03 -9.45 4.56
CA ILE A 59 -8.37 -9.53 5.99
C ILE A 59 -9.78 -8.98 6.25
N ASP A 60 -10.13 -7.83 5.68
CA ASP A 60 -11.46 -7.24 5.83
C ASP A 60 -12.56 -8.15 5.24
N ASN A 61 -12.31 -8.75 4.07
CA ASN A 61 -13.22 -9.72 3.45
C ASN A 61 -13.39 -10.98 4.31
N PHE A 62 -12.32 -11.46 4.93
CA PHE A 62 -12.39 -12.58 5.87
C PHE A 62 -13.26 -12.22 7.08
N ILE A 63 -13.00 -11.09 7.73
CA ILE A 63 -13.79 -10.63 8.89
C ILE A 63 -15.26 -10.47 8.52
N ALA A 64 -15.56 -9.84 7.37
CA ALA A 64 -16.93 -9.62 6.92
C ALA A 64 -17.68 -10.92 6.57
N SER A 65 -17.03 -11.83 5.84
CA SER A 65 -17.64 -13.11 5.42
C SER A 65 -17.87 -14.05 6.61
N VAL A 66 -16.89 -14.18 7.51
CA VAL A 66 -17.03 -14.97 8.73
C VAL A 66 -18.07 -14.36 9.66
N GLY A 67 -18.05 -13.04 9.86
CA GLY A 67 -19.05 -12.34 10.66
C GLY A 67 -20.48 -12.53 10.15
N LYS A 68 -20.69 -12.45 8.82
CA LYS A 68 -21.98 -12.79 8.20
C LYS A 68 -22.38 -14.24 8.45
N CYS A 69 -21.45 -15.18 8.25
CA CYS A 69 -21.70 -16.61 8.45
C CYS A 69 -22.09 -16.93 9.90
N LEU A 70 -21.46 -16.28 10.88
CA LEU A 70 -21.75 -16.47 12.31
C LEU A 70 -23.09 -15.83 12.72
N PHE A 71 -23.43 -14.67 12.15
CA PHE A 71 -24.70 -14.00 12.47
C PHE A 71 -25.90 -14.69 11.82
N ARG A 72 -25.77 -15.11 10.56
CA ARG A 72 -26.81 -15.83 9.83
C ARG A 72 -26.17 -16.82 8.86
N ALA A 73 -26.08 -18.07 9.29
CA ALA A 73 -25.58 -19.15 8.48
C ALA A 73 -26.60 -19.53 7.40
N ASP A 74 -26.39 -19.06 6.18
CA ASP A 74 -27.03 -19.58 4.97
C ASP A 74 -26.00 -20.25 4.05
N SER A 75 -26.46 -20.97 3.03
CA SER A 75 -25.59 -21.72 2.11
C SER A 75 -24.60 -20.83 1.35
N ALA A 76 -24.99 -19.59 1.04
CA ALA A 76 -24.11 -18.65 0.34
C ALA A 76 -23.06 -18.08 1.29
N ALA A 77 -23.46 -17.73 2.51
CA ALA A 77 -22.57 -17.26 3.57
C ALA A 77 -21.54 -18.32 3.96
N LEU A 78 -21.92 -19.60 4.05
CA LEU A 78 -20.96 -20.70 4.29
C LEU A 78 -19.96 -20.86 3.14
N GLN A 79 -20.41 -20.69 1.89
CA GLN A 79 -19.54 -20.78 0.72
C GLN A 79 -18.54 -19.61 0.66
N GLU A 80 -19.01 -18.38 0.87
CA GLU A 80 -18.17 -17.17 0.93
C GLU A 80 -17.16 -17.25 2.08
N CYS A 81 -17.61 -17.71 3.25
CA CYS A 81 -16.77 -17.96 4.43
C CYS A 81 -15.68 -19.00 4.11
N GLY A 82 -16.04 -20.13 3.50
CA GLY A 82 -15.08 -21.15 3.10
C GLY A 82 -14.01 -20.63 2.11
N GLN A 83 -14.38 -19.76 1.17
CA GLN A 83 -13.43 -19.16 0.23
C GLN A 83 -12.45 -18.20 0.93
N SER A 84 -12.93 -17.41 1.89
CA SER A 84 -12.09 -16.44 2.59
C SER A 84 -11.07 -17.09 3.53
N PHE A 85 -11.40 -18.26 4.10
CA PHE A 85 -10.47 -19.05 4.93
C PHE A 85 -9.17 -19.41 4.18
N TYR A 86 -9.23 -19.80 2.91
CA TYR A 86 -8.01 -20.16 2.17
C TYR A 86 -7.21 -18.94 1.72
N ALA A 87 -7.87 -17.81 1.48
CA ALA A 87 -7.21 -16.58 1.04
C ALA A 87 -6.38 -15.92 2.16
N ILE A 88 -6.81 -16.04 3.42
CA ILE A 88 -6.18 -15.31 4.53
C ILE A 88 -4.79 -15.85 4.93
N TYR A 89 -4.51 -17.15 4.73
CA TYR A 89 -3.21 -17.76 5.10
C TYR A 89 -2.00 -17.11 4.43
N VAL A 90 -2.18 -16.53 3.23
CA VAL A 90 -1.10 -15.88 2.47
C VAL A 90 -0.64 -14.57 3.14
N TYR A 91 -1.51 -13.93 3.91
CA TYR A 91 -1.31 -12.56 4.40
C TYR A 91 -1.17 -12.46 5.93
N VAL A 92 -1.37 -13.56 6.64
CA VAL A 92 -1.39 -13.63 8.10
C VAL A 92 -0.22 -14.50 8.59
N PRO A 93 0.47 -14.11 9.67
CA PRO A 93 1.58 -14.88 10.22
C PRO A 93 1.16 -16.29 10.62
N SER A 94 2.09 -17.23 10.48
CA SER A 94 1.88 -18.65 10.79
C SER A 94 1.50 -18.93 12.25
N SER A 95 1.79 -17.99 13.15
CA SER A 95 1.35 -18.05 14.55
C SER A 95 -0.17 -18.04 14.73
N LEU A 96 -0.92 -17.46 13.79
CA LEU A 96 -2.39 -17.37 13.84
C LEU A 96 -3.09 -18.47 13.04
N TRP A 97 -2.36 -19.29 12.29
CA TRP A 97 -2.96 -20.40 11.54
C TRP A 97 -3.74 -21.38 12.43
N PRO A 98 -3.23 -21.78 13.64
CA PRO A 98 -4.00 -22.65 14.53
C PRO A 98 -5.34 -22.05 14.99
N ASP A 99 -5.39 -20.73 15.16
CA ASP A 99 -6.62 -20.02 15.55
C ASP A 99 -7.63 -19.99 14.40
N ILE A 100 -7.15 -19.77 13.17
CA ILE A 100 -7.96 -19.81 11.95
C ILE A 100 -8.50 -21.24 11.73
N ASP A 101 -7.65 -22.26 11.86
CA ASP A 101 -8.04 -23.67 11.73
C ASP A 101 -9.08 -24.07 12.78
N THR A 102 -8.89 -23.60 14.03
CA THR A 102 -9.84 -23.83 15.12
C THR A 102 -11.19 -23.20 14.80
N LEU A 103 -11.20 -21.97 14.28
CA LEU A 103 -12.43 -21.30 13.88
C LEU A 103 -13.17 -22.06 12.77
N LEU A 104 -12.44 -22.47 11.73
CA LEU A 104 -13.01 -23.25 10.63
C LEU A 104 -13.61 -24.57 11.13
N ARG A 105 -12.92 -25.25 12.06
CA ARG A 105 -13.42 -26.47 12.69
C ARG A 105 -14.72 -26.23 13.47
N LEU A 106 -14.79 -25.16 14.28
CA LEU A 106 -15.98 -24.81 15.06
C LEU A 106 -17.18 -24.50 14.15
N ILE A 107 -16.94 -23.75 13.07
CA ILE A 107 -17.97 -23.45 12.04
C ILE A 107 -18.47 -24.74 11.38
N ARG A 108 -17.57 -25.63 10.99
CA ARG A 108 -17.94 -26.93 10.38
C ARG A 108 -18.66 -27.87 11.33
N ALA A 109 -18.38 -27.76 12.64
CA ALA A 109 -19.05 -28.51 13.69
C ALA A 109 -20.38 -27.87 14.14
N TYR A 110 -20.79 -26.75 13.53
CA TYR A 110 -21.97 -25.98 13.92
C TYR A 110 -21.93 -25.48 15.38
N GLU A 111 -20.73 -25.33 15.96
CA GLU A 111 -20.52 -24.81 17.32
C GLU A 111 -20.49 -23.26 17.31
N TRP A 112 -21.60 -22.65 16.90
CA TRP A 112 -21.69 -21.22 16.58
C TRP A 112 -21.30 -20.28 17.72
N GLU A 113 -21.70 -20.60 18.95
CA GLU A 113 -21.42 -19.78 20.13
C GLU A 113 -19.91 -19.72 20.43
N LYS A 114 -19.24 -20.88 20.44
CA LYS A 114 -17.79 -20.96 20.59
C LYS A 114 -17.06 -20.35 19.40
N ALA A 115 -17.59 -20.54 18.18
CA ALA A 115 -17.03 -19.93 16.99
C ALA A 115 -17.08 -18.39 17.07
N GLN A 116 -18.17 -17.84 17.59
CA GLN A 116 -18.33 -16.39 17.78
C GLN A 116 -17.37 -15.83 18.83
N GLU A 117 -17.21 -16.51 19.96
CA GLU A 117 -16.22 -16.12 20.99
C GLU A 117 -14.79 -16.15 20.42
N HIS A 118 -14.43 -17.23 19.75
CA HIS A 118 -13.10 -17.40 19.15
C HIS A 118 -12.85 -16.38 18.04
N PHE A 119 -13.85 -16.10 17.21
CA PHE A 119 -13.78 -15.08 16.16
C PHE A 119 -13.59 -13.66 16.70
N SER A 120 -14.23 -13.31 17.81
CA SER A 120 -14.03 -12.02 18.47
C SER A 120 -12.59 -11.81 18.92
N SER A 121 -11.97 -12.85 19.48
CA SER A 121 -10.55 -12.84 19.85
C SER A 121 -9.65 -12.72 18.62
N LEU A 122 -9.89 -13.54 17.59
CA LEU A 122 -9.12 -13.54 16.34
C LEU A 122 -9.20 -12.19 15.62
N THR A 123 -10.36 -11.54 15.60
CA THR A 123 -10.56 -10.23 14.98
C THR A 123 -9.69 -9.17 15.65
N LYS A 124 -9.54 -9.19 16.98
CA LYS A 124 -8.65 -8.27 17.69
C LYS A 124 -7.18 -8.48 17.28
N SER A 125 -6.74 -9.73 17.16
CA SER A 125 -5.39 -10.06 16.69
C SER A 125 -5.15 -9.60 15.25
N LEU A 126 -6.13 -9.80 14.36
CA LEU A 126 -6.06 -9.35 12.97
C LEU A 126 -6.02 -7.82 12.85
N SER A 127 -6.82 -7.11 13.66
CA SER A 127 -6.77 -5.64 13.73
C SER A 127 -5.41 -5.13 14.19
N GLY A 128 -4.77 -5.78 15.16
CA GLY A 128 -3.40 -5.44 15.58
C GLY A 128 -2.38 -5.55 14.45
N ILE A 129 -2.50 -6.56 13.58
CA ILE A 129 -1.63 -6.72 12.40
C ILE A 129 -1.88 -5.60 11.38
N LEU A 130 -3.13 -5.19 11.18
CA LEU A 130 -3.47 -4.09 10.29
C LEU A 130 -2.90 -2.76 10.81
N GLU A 131 -3.00 -2.51 12.12
CA GLU A 131 -2.42 -1.31 12.76
C GLU A 131 -0.89 -1.28 12.70
N GLU A 132 -0.23 -2.42 12.94
CA GLU A 132 1.23 -2.53 12.88
C GLU A 132 1.76 -2.35 11.46
N THR A 133 1.05 -2.90 10.46
CA THR A 133 1.41 -2.71 9.04
C THR A 133 1.10 -1.26 8.57
N SER A 134 0.17 -0.56 9.21
CA SER A 134 -0.18 0.84 8.89
C SER A 134 0.81 1.87 9.42
N ARG A 135 1.75 1.50 10.31
CA ARG A 135 2.79 2.41 10.75
C ARG A 135 3.84 2.54 9.65
N PRO A 136 4.01 3.73 9.02
CA PRO A 136 5.15 3.94 8.15
C PRO A 136 6.41 3.66 8.97
N ASN A 137 7.23 2.73 8.51
CA ASN A 137 8.47 2.34 9.17
C ASN A 137 9.29 3.62 9.45
N PRO A 138 9.59 3.98 10.71
CA PRO A 138 10.34 5.20 11.04
C PRO A 138 11.84 5.09 10.69
N HIS A 139 12.26 3.97 10.10
CA HIS A 139 13.65 3.70 9.74
C HIS A 139 13.78 3.31 8.25
N ILE A 140 13.51 4.26 7.36
CA ILE A 140 14.15 4.35 6.03
C ILE A 140 14.56 5.80 5.83
#